data_AF-A0A135HNA4-F1
#
_entry.id   AF-A0A135HNA4-F1
#
_cell.length_a   1.000
_cell.length_b   1.000
_cell.length_c   1.000
_cell.angle_alpha   90.00
_cell.angle_beta   90.00
_cell.angle_gamma   90.00
#
_symmetry.space_group_name_H-M   'P 1'
#
loop_
_entity.id
_entity.type
_entity.pdbx_description
1 polymer ?
#
loop_
_entity_poly.entity_id
_entity_poly.type
_entity_poly.pdbx_seq_one_letter_code
_entity_poly.pdbx_strand_id
1 'polypeptide(L)'
;MTDITTGAAPAPKIGRRLVDLAIEYNFIVIFLIVVAVAAVLSPNFLTPINIANLFQQAAVTGVVAIGMTFVILTGNIDLSVGSVTALCGMLVAV
;
A
#
# COMPACT_ATOMS: atom_id res chain seq x y z
N MET A 1 -21.58 1.34 -52.74
CA MET A 1 -21.03 0.16 -52.03
C MET A 1 -19.52 0.20 -52.21
N THR A 2 -18.83 1.07 -51.46
CA THR A 2 -17.37 1.13 -51.30
C THR A 2 -17.07 2.39 -50.48
N ASP A 3 -16.59 2.18 -49.26
CA ASP A 3 -15.58 2.98 -48.56
C ASP A 3 -15.74 2.77 -47.05
N ILE A 4 -15.46 1.54 -46.61
CA ILE A 4 -14.99 1.31 -45.24
C ILE A 4 -13.49 1.59 -45.30
N THR A 5 -13.13 2.87 -45.27
CA THR A 5 -11.78 3.28 -44.88
C THR A 5 -11.66 2.97 -43.39
N THR A 6 -11.20 1.75 -43.10
CA THR A 6 -10.72 1.31 -41.79
C THR A 6 -9.72 2.34 -41.27
N GLY A 7 -10.19 3.28 -40.45
CA GLY A 7 -9.34 4.20 -39.71
C GLY A 7 -8.54 3.40 -38.70
N ALA A 8 -7.27 3.13 -39.02
CA ALA A 8 -6.34 2.50 -38.10
C ALA A 8 -6.32 3.32 -36.79
N ALA A 9 -6.71 2.68 -35.68
CA ALA A 9 -6.66 3.29 -34.37
C ALA A 9 -5.22 3.81 -34.12
N PRO A 10 -5.04 5.06 -33.69
CA PRO A 10 -3.71 5.63 -33.51
C PRO A 10 -2.95 4.80 -32.48
N ALA A 11 -1.76 4.31 -32.85
CA ALA A 11 -0.89 3.58 -31.95
C ALA A 11 -0.69 4.39 -30.65
N PRO A 12 -0.89 3.79 -29.47
CA PRO A 12 -0.79 4.53 -28.22
C PRO A 12 0.64 5.08 -28.09
N LYS A 13 0.75 6.41 -28.02
CA LYS A 13 2.01 7.10 -27.78
C LYS A 13 2.61 6.56 -26.49
N ILE A 14 3.92 6.26 -26.47
CA ILE A 14 4.63 5.69 -25.32
C ILE A 14 4.34 6.43 -24.00
N GLY A 15 4.20 7.76 -24.04
CA GLY A 15 3.83 8.55 -22.86
C GLY A 15 2.44 8.25 -22.29
N ARG A 16 1.45 7.88 -23.12
CA ARG A 16 0.13 7.46 -22.64
C ARG A 16 0.19 6.11 -21.94
N ARG A 17 0.95 5.15 -22.49
CA ARG A 17 1.17 3.84 -21.85
C ARG A 17 1.83 3.96 -20.47
N LEU A 18 2.79 4.88 -20.30
CA LEU A 18 3.43 5.09 -19.00
C LEU A 18 2.46 5.70 -17.97
N VAL A 19 1.60 6.62 -18.40
CA VAL A 19 0.55 7.20 -17.54
C VAL A 19 -0.50 6.15 -17.18
N ASP A 20 -0.93 5.34 -18.14
CA ASP A 20 -1.91 4.27 -17.92
C ASP A 20 -1.37 3.24 -16.92
N LEU A 21 -0.10 2.82 -17.06
CA LEU A 21 0.56 1.92 -16.11
C LEU A 21 0.75 2.56 -14.72
N ALA A 22 1.06 3.86 -14.66
CA ALA A 22 1.17 4.56 -13.38
C ALA A 22 -0.17 4.64 -12.65
N ILE A 23 -1.29 4.78 -13.38
CA ILE A 23 -2.64 4.78 -12.83
C ILE A 23 -3.05 3.36 -12.42
N GLU A 24 -2.70 2.33 -13.21
CA GLU A 24 -2.98 0.93 -12.88
C GLU A 24 -2.28 0.50 -11.57
N TYR A 25 -1.03 0.93 -11.37
CA TYR A 25 -0.25 0.65 -10.16
C TYR A 25 -0.18 1.83 -9.19
N ASN A 26 -1.25 2.64 -9.10
CA ASN A 26 -1.27 3.90 -8.35
C ASN A 26 -0.73 3.76 -6.91
N PHE A 27 -1.10 2.70 -6.19
CA PHE A 27 -0.60 2.48 -4.82
C PHE A 27 0.93 2.32 -4.75
N ILE A 28 1.52 1.59 -5.71
CA ILE A 28 2.97 1.41 -5.77
C ILE A 28 3.65 2.74 -6.12
N VAL A 29 3.09 3.48 -7.09
CA VAL A 29 3.61 4.79 -7.48
C VAL A 29 3.59 5.76 -6.31
N ILE A 30 2.46 5.88 -5.61
CA ILE A 30 2.32 6.73 -4.42
C ILE A 30 3.30 6.30 -3.32
N PHE A 31 3.42 4.99 -3.06
CA PHE A 31 4.36 4.47 -2.07
C PHE A 31 5.80 4.89 -2.38
N LEU A 32 6.26 4.71 -3.64
CA LEU A 32 7.61 5.10 -4.05
C LEU A 32 7.84 6.61 -3.93
N ILE A 33 6.84 7.43 -4.27
CA ILE A 33 6.91 8.89 -4.11
C ILE A 33 7.08 9.25 -2.63
N VAL A 34 6.28 8.67 -1.73
CA VAL A 34 6.36 8.95 -0.29
C VAL A 34 7.72 8.51 0.27
N VAL A 35 8.22 7.35 -0.13
CA VAL A 35 9.55 6.86 0.25
C VAL A 35 10.65 7.80 -0.23
N ALA A 36 10.58 8.27 -1.48
CA ALA A 36 11.56 9.21 -2.03
C ALA A 36 11.55 10.55 -1.29
N VAL A 37 10.36 11.10 -1.01
CA VAL A 37 10.21 12.34 -0.24
C VAL A 37 10.76 12.16 1.18
N ALA A 38 10.41 11.06 1.86
CA ALA A 38 10.90 10.79 3.21
C ALA A 38 12.43 10.62 3.27
N ALA A 39 13.03 9.98 2.26
CA ALA A 39 14.47 9.82 2.14
C ALA A 39 15.21 11.16 1.94
N VAL A 40 14.59 12.12 1.25
CA VAL A 40 15.17 13.47 1.06
C VAL A 40 14.99 14.33 2.31
N LEU A 41 13.81 14.28 2.95
CA LEU A 41 13.51 15.10 4.12
C LEU A 41 14.19 14.62 5.41
N SER A 42 14.51 13.33 5.51
CA SER A 42 15.14 12.73 6.70
C SER A 42 16.36 11.91 6.30
N PRO A 43 17.59 12.39 6.59
CA PRO A 43 18.83 11.67 6.29
C PRO A 43 18.90 10.28 6.94
N ASN A 44 18.20 10.09 8.06
CA ASN A 44 18.19 8.84 8.82
C ASN A 44 17.13 7.84 8.32
N PHE A 45 16.27 8.21 7.37
CA PHE A 45 15.13 7.39 6.96
C PHE A 45 15.52 6.01 6.42
N LEU A 46 16.53 5.94 5.55
CA LEU A 46 17.00 4.68 4.94
C LEU A 46 18.08 3.96 5.76
N THR A 47 18.34 4.39 6.99
CA THR A 47 19.32 3.71 7.84
C THR A 47 18.81 2.33 8.25
N PRO A 48 19.69 1.30 8.36
CA PRO A 48 19.26 -0.04 8.75
C PRO A 48 18.51 -0.08 10.09
N ILE A 49 18.89 0.79 11.03
CA ILE A 49 18.21 0.93 12.32
C ILE A 49 16.77 1.44 12.15
N ASN A 50 16.55 2.48 11.33
CA ASN A 50 15.21 3.03 11.11
C ASN A 50 14.34 2.05 10.32
N ILE A 51 14.91 1.38 9.32
CA ILE A 51 14.23 0.34 8.55
C ILE A 51 13.83 -0.82 9.47
N ALA A 52 14.73 -1.32 10.31
CA ALA A 52 14.43 -2.38 11.28
C ALA A 52 13.34 -1.94 12.28
N ASN A 53 13.36 -0.69 12.74
CA ASN A 53 12.32 -0.14 13.61
C ASN A 53 10.96 -0.09 12.90
N LEU A 54 10.92 0.32 11.63
CA LEU A 54 9.70 0.37 10.83
C LEU A 54 9.12 -1.04 10.62
N PHE A 55 9.97 -2.03 10.32
CA PHE A 55 9.54 -3.43 10.22
C PHE A 55 9.05 -4.00 11.54
N GLN A 56 9.70 -3.67 12.67
CA GLN A 56 9.23 -4.08 14.00
C GLN A 56 7.86 -3.49 14.34
N GLN A 57 7.63 -2.21 14.03
CA GLN A 57 6.33 -1.58 14.20
C GLN A 57 5.26 -2.23 13.30
N ALA A 58 5.59 -2.49 12.03
CA ALA A 58 4.69 -3.18 11.10
C ALA A 58 4.40 -4.63 11.50
N ALA A 59 5.36 -5.32 12.13
CA ALA A 59 5.21 -6.71 12.56
C ALA A 59 4.06 -6.88 13.56
N VAL A 60 3.87 -5.92 14.47
CA VAL A 60 2.75 -5.95 15.43
C VAL A 60 1.41 -5.97 14.70
N THR A 61 1.20 -5.06 13.75
CA THR A 61 -0.02 -5.02 12.91
C THR A 61 -0.13 -6.27 12.04
N GLY A 62 0.98 -6.78 11.51
CA GLY A 62 1.00 -8.01 10.70
C GLY A 62 0.53 -9.24 11.46
N VAL A 63 1.00 -9.43 12.69
CA VAL A 63 0.56 -10.55 13.55
C VAL A 63 -0.94 -10.44 13.87
N VAL A 64 -1.43 -9.24 14.17
CA VAL A 64 -2.86 -8.99 14.40
C VAL A 64 -3.68 -9.31 13.13
N ALA A 65 -3.21 -8.88 11.95
CA ALA A 65 -3.88 -9.15 10.67
C ALA A 65 -3.98 -10.66 10.35
N ILE A 66 -2.96 -11.45 10.71
CA ILE A 66 -3.01 -12.91 10.59
C ILE A 66 -4.12 -13.47 11.49
N GLY A 67 -4.21 -13.04 12.74
CA GLY A 67 -5.30 -13.42 13.65
C GLY A 67 -6.69 -13.05 13.10
N MET A 68 -6.83 -11.84 12.55
CA MET A 68 -8.06 -11.36 11.91
C MET A 68 -8.47 -12.21 10.70
N THR A 69 -7.52 -12.79 9.98
CA THR A 69 -7.83 -13.68 8.85
C THR A 69 -8.60 -14.91 9.33
N PHE A 70 -8.18 -15.55 10.42
CA PHE A 70 -8.91 -16.70 10.98
C PHE A 70 -10.29 -16.32 11.50
N VAL A 71 -10.42 -15.15 12.15
CA VAL A 71 -11.71 -14.61 12.61
C VAL A 71 -12.69 -14.48 11.43
N ILE A 72 -12.27 -13.83 10.34
CA ILE A 72 -13.09 -13.65 9.14
C ILE A 72 -13.49 -14.99 8.53
N LEU A 73 -12.56 -15.96 8.46
CA LEU A 73 -12.84 -17.30 7.93
C LEU A 73 -13.89 -18.06 8.74
N THR A 74 -14.02 -17.81 10.05
CA THR A 74 -15.07 -18.42 10.88
C THR A 74 -16.46 -17.78 10.69
N GLY A 75 -16.61 -16.80 9.79
CA GLY A 75 -17.87 -16.11 9.54
C GLY A 75 -18.26 -15.11 10.63
N ASN A 76 -17.39 -14.93 11.63
CA ASN A 76 -17.54 -13.91 12.66
C ASN A 76 -16.79 -12.66 12.21
N ILE A 77 -17.51 -11.55 12.04
CA ILE A 77 -16.88 -10.22 11.92
C ILE A 77 -16.60 -9.74 13.35
N ASP A 78 -15.70 -10.46 14.03
CA ASP A 78 -15.42 -10.19 15.43
C ASP A 78 -14.60 -8.90 15.57
N LEU A 79 -15.29 -7.82 15.94
CA LEU A 79 -14.71 -6.51 16.24
C LEU A 79 -13.92 -6.51 17.56
N SER A 80 -13.97 -7.58 18.36
CA SER A 80 -13.27 -7.67 19.64
C SER A 80 -11.75 -7.46 19.50
N VAL A 81 -11.11 -8.05 18.49
CA VAL A 81 -9.67 -7.92 18.24
C VAL A 81 -9.27 -6.47 17.99
N GLY A 82 -10.13 -5.70 17.30
CA GLY A 82 -9.92 -4.26 17.09
C GLY A 82 -9.97 -3.48 18.40
N SER A 83 -10.97 -3.75 19.26
CA SER A 83 -11.12 -3.07 20.56
C SER A 83 -9.99 -3.40 21.54
N VAL A 84 -9.52 -4.66 21.58
CA VAL A 84 -8.40 -5.10 22.41
C VAL A 84 -7.10 -4.44 21.95
N THR A 85 -6.84 -4.41 20.64
CA THR A 85 -5.65 -3.75 20.08
C THR A 85 -5.64 -2.25 20.42
N ALA A 86 -6.80 -1.58 20.32
CA ALA A 86 -6.93 -0.16 20.68
C ALA A 86 -6.71 0.10 22.18
N LEU A 87 -7.27 -0.74 23.06
CA LEU A 87 -7.08 -0.63 24.51
C LEU A 87 -5.62 -0.84 24.90
N CYS A 88 -4.97 -1.89 24.38
CA CYS A 88 -3.56 -2.15 24.61
C CYS A 88 -2.68 -0.98 24.13
N GLY A 89 -2.99 -0.41 22.96
CA GLY A 89 -2.30 0.78 22.44
C GLY A 89 -2.42 1.97 23.40
N MET A 90 -3.62 2.27 23.91
CA MET A 90 -3.82 3.36 24.87
C MET A 90 -3.07 3.14 26.18
N LEU A 91 -2.98 1.90 26.67
CA LEU A 91 -2.27 1.58 27.91
C LEU A 91 -0.75 1.72 27.78
N VAL A 92 -0.19 1.44 26.60
CA VAL A 92 1.26 1.54 26.32
C VAL A 92 1.68 2.96 25.89
N ALA A 93 0.73 3.80 25.48
CA ALA A 93 1.00 5.15 24.96
C ALA A 93 1.47 6.18 26.01
N VAL A 94 1.85 5.75 27.21
CA VAL A 94 2.31 6.58 28.34
C VAL A 94 3.64 6.04 28.84
#